data_AF-A0A1H3IR36-F1
#
_entry.id   AF-A0A1H3IR36-F1
#
_cell.length_a   1.000
_cell.length_b   1.000
_cell.length_c   1.000
_cell.angle_alpha   90.00
_cell.angle_beta   90.00
_cell.angle_gamma   90.00
#
_symmetry.space_group_name_H-M   'P 1'
#
loop_
_entity.id
_entity.type
_entity.pdbx_description
1 polymer ?
#
loop_
_entity_poly.entity_id
_entity_poly.type
_entity_poly.pdbx_seq_one_letter_code
_entity_poly.pdbx_strand_id
1 'polypeptide(L)'
;MAKSNAQLQKDKRAKEKALLERIGAEKRSLIVSKALDDALLILGERHDFEEWQETISTIVINLAAAPSEESARYATMSRPEMVVTEKWSRQLEEFAKTGAEV
;
A
#
# COMPACT_ATOMS: atom_id res chain seq x y z
N MET A 1 -24.10 -14.88 6.45
CA MET A 1 -23.02 -15.40 5.60
C MET A 1 -21.94 -14.33 5.49
N ALA A 2 -20.78 -14.54 6.11
CA ALA A 2 -19.67 -13.60 6.00
C ALA A 2 -19.18 -13.56 4.54
N LYS A 3 -19.02 -12.37 3.98
CA LYS A 3 -18.47 -12.20 2.63
C LYS A 3 -17.02 -12.67 2.61
N SER A 4 -16.61 -13.37 1.55
CA SER A 4 -15.20 -13.74 1.37
C SER A 4 -14.34 -12.50 1.17
N ASN A 5 -13.04 -12.57 1.50
CA ASN A 5 -12.09 -11.47 1.27
C ASN A 5 -12.09 -10.99 -0.19
N ALA A 6 -12.25 -11.91 -1.15
CA ALA A 6 -12.36 -11.57 -2.57
C ALA A 6 -13.61 -10.71 -2.86
N GLN A 7 -14.75 -11.06 -2.24
CA GLN A 7 -15.98 -10.31 -2.38
C GLN A 7 -15.88 -8.91 -1.74
N LEU A 8 -15.26 -8.80 -0.57
CA LEU A 8 -15.01 -7.53 0.11
C LEU A 8 -14.12 -6.60 -0.72
N GLN A 9 -13.07 -7.14 -1.34
CA GLN A 9 -12.18 -6.37 -2.22
C GLN A 9 -12.89 -5.91 -3.50
N LYS A 10 -13.74 -6.76 -4.09
CA LYS A 10 -14.55 -6.39 -5.25
C LYS A 10 -15.52 -5.26 -4.93
N ASP A 11 -16.22 -5.37 -3.80
CA ASP A 11 -17.16 -4.34 -3.33
C ASP A 11 -16.44 -3.02 -3.01
N LYS A 12 -15.25 -3.07 -2.41
CA LYS A 12 -14.42 -1.87 -2.13
C LYS A 12 -14.05 -1.14 -3.44
N ARG A 13 -13.56 -1.88 -4.44
CA ARG A 13 -13.20 -1.31 -5.76
C ARG A 13 -14.41 -0.71 -6.49
N ALA A 14 -15.58 -1.35 -6.38
CA ALA A 14 -16.81 -0.84 -7.00
C ALA A 14 -17.26 0.49 -6.39
N LYS A 15 -17.20 0.61 -5.06
CA LYS A 15 -17.52 1.87 -4.35
C LYS A 15 -16.54 2.98 -4.69
N GLU A 16 -15.24 2.67 -4.73
CA GLU A 16 -14.20 3.63 -5.08
C GLU A 16 -14.37 4.14 -6.52
N LYS A 17 -14.66 3.25 -7.47
CA LYS A 17 -14.92 3.63 -8.87
C LYS A 17 -16.14 4.56 -8.99
N ALA A 18 -17.24 4.24 -8.33
CA ALA A 18 -18.45 5.05 -8.36
C ALA A 18 -18.24 6.44 -7.74
N LEU A 19 -17.42 6.54 -6.69
CA LEU A 19 -17.04 7.82 -6.08
C LEU A 19 -16.24 8.67 -7.07
N LEU A 20 -15.20 8.10 -7.67
CA LEU A 20 -14.34 8.79 -8.65
C LEU A 20 -15.12 9.31 -9.86
N GLU A 21 -16.05 8.49 -10.37
CA GLU A 21 -16.94 8.86 -11.47
C GLU A 21 -17.88 10.01 -11.10
N ARG A 22 -18.42 10.02 -9.87
CA ARG A 22 -19.28 11.09 -9.36
C ARG A 22 -18.55 12.43 -9.22
N ILE A 23 -17.29 12.42 -8.79
CA ILE A 23 -16.51 13.65 -8.55
C ILE A 23 -15.71 14.10 -9.79
N GLY A 24 -15.81 13.37 -10.91
CA GLY A 24 -15.07 13.66 -12.14
C GLY A 24 -13.56 13.55 -11.98
N ALA A 25 -13.08 12.73 -11.04
CA ALA A 25 -11.66 12.55 -10.76
C ALA A 25 -11.16 11.22 -11.32
N GLU A 26 -9.94 11.23 -11.85
CA GLU A 26 -9.23 10.00 -12.21
C GLU A 26 -8.48 9.43 -11.00
N LYS A 27 -8.42 8.10 -10.90
CA LYS A 27 -7.57 7.44 -9.91
C LYS A 27 -6.10 7.73 -10.25
N ARG A 28 -5.50 8.69 -9.55
CA ARG A 28 -4.07 8.97 -9.62
C ARG A 28 -3.34 8.08 -8.62
N SER A 29 -2.68 7.03 -9.11
CA SER A 29 -1.75 6.24 -8.29
C SER A 29 -0.36 6.83 -8.42
N LEU A 30 0.21 7.29 -7.30
CA LEU A 30 1.62 7.63 -7.21
C LEU A 30 2.37 6.41 -6.69
N ILE A 31 3.45 6.03 -7.38
CA ILE A 31 4.37 5.01 -6.88
C ILE A 31 5.23 5.70 -5.82
N VAL A 32 5.03 5.33 -4.56
CA VAL A 32 5.76 5.86 -3.40
C VAL A 32 6.46 4.74 -2.64
N SER A 33 7.38 5.11 -1.75
CA SER A 33 8.01 4.13 -0.88
C SER A 33 6.96 3.58 0.07
N LYS A 34 7.13 2.31 0.47
CA LYS A 34 6.27 1.73 1.51
C LYS A 34 6.27 2.57 2.79
N ALA A 35 7.43 3.11 3.18
CA ALA A 35 7.54 3.97 4.35
C ALA A 35 6.69 5.25 4.22
N LEU A 36 6.61 5.84 3.02
CA LEU A 36 5.78 7.02 2.78
C LEU A 36 4.29 6.67 2.74
N ASP A 37 3.93 5.53 2.13
CA ASP A 37 2.55 5.01 2.12
C ASP A 37 2.03 4.76 3.54
N ASP A 38 2.80 4.03 4.35
CA ASP A 38 2.47 3.73 5.74
C ASP A 38 2.34 5.03 6.58
N ALA A 39 3.23 6.01 6.35
CA ALA A 39 3.17 7.29 7.06
C ALA A 39 1.94 8.12 6.70
N LEU A 40 1.56 8.17 5.41
CA LEU A 40 0.35 8.85 4.95
C LEU A 40 -0.90 8.21 5.56
N LEU A 41 -0.97 6.87 5.58
CA LEU A 41 -2.08 6.14 6.19
C LEU A 41 -2.21 6.44 7.69
N ILE A 42 -1.12 6.28 8.45
CA ILE A 42 -1.12 6.51 9.91
C ILE A 42 -1.47 7.97 10.24
N LEU A 43 -0.95 8.91 9.45
CA LEU A 43 -1.22 10.33 9.66
C LEU A 43 -2.69 10.67 9.40
N GLY A 44 -3.26 10.16 8.32
CA GLY A 44 -4.69 10.31 8.02
C GLY A 44 -5.58 9.73 9.11
N GLU A 45 -5.31 8.49 9.55
CA GLU A 45 -6.07 7.82 10.61
C GLU A 45 -5.94 8.53 11.96
N ARG A 46 -4.75 9.05 12.30
CA ARG A 46 -4.52 9.73 13.57
C ARG A 46 -5.29 11.05 13.69
N HIS A 47 -5.40 11.77 12.57
CA HIS A 47 -6.02 13.10 12.54
C HIS A 47 -7.46 13.09 12.03
N ASP A 48 -7.99 11.90 11.70
CA ASP A 48 -9.33 11.71 11.12
C ASP A 48 -9.54 12.59 9.87
N PHE A 49 -8.50 12.68 9.04
CA PHE A 49 -8.56 13.47 7.81
C PHE A 49 -9.46 12.79 6.78
N GLU A 50 -10.56 13.45 6.44
CA GLU A 50 -11.46 13.00 5.37
C GLU A 50 -10.86 13.28 3.98
N GLU A 51 -10.07 14.35 3.87
CA GLU A 51 -9.49 14.82 2.62
C GLU A 51 -7.99 14.48 2.52
N TRP A 52 -7.60 13.95 1.37
CA TRP A 52 -6.22 13.54 1.10
C TRP A 52 -5.22 14.71 1.12
N GLN A 53 -5.69 15.91 0.77
CA GLN A 53 -4.92 17.15 0.74
C GLN A 53 -4.45 17.55 2.14
N GLU A 54 -5.26 17.29 3.17
CA GLU A 54 -4.92 17.57 4.57
C GLU A 54 -3.80 16.65 5.05
N THR A 55 -3.90 15.36 4.69
CA THR A 55 -2.85 14.37 4.98
C THR A 55 -1.54 14.74 4.29
N ILE A 56 -1.58 15.07 2.99
CA ILE A 56 -0.37 15.45 2.22
C ILE A 56 0.26 16.74 2.73
N SER A 57 -0.54 17.78 2.96
CA SER A 57 -0.01 19.06 3.43
C SER A 57 0.66 18.91 4.80
N THR A 58 0.04 18.15 5.69
CA THR A 58 0.58 17.86 7.03
C THR A 58 1.90 17.09 6.94
N ILE A 59 2.02 16.05 6.11
CA ILE A 59 3.28 15.32 5.97
C ILE A 59 4.38 16.23 5.39
N VAL A 60 4.08 17.09 4.42
CA VAL A 60 5.07 18.00 3.82
C VAL A 60 5.59 19.00 4.85
N ILE A 61 4.70 19.59 5.66
CA ILE A 61 5.09 20.51 6.73
C ILE A 61 5.99 19.80 7.75
N ASN A 62 5.61 18.59 8.17
CA ASN A 62 6.40 17.82 9.12
C ASN A 62 7.77 17.44 8.54
N LEU A 63 7.84 17.06 7.27
CA LEU A 63 9.10 16.73 6.59
C LEU A 63 10.01 17.94 6.42
N ALA A 64 9.45 19.13 6.14
CA ALA A 64 10.22 20.36 6.04
C ALA A 64 10.86 20.76 7.38
N ALA A 65 10.25 20.37 8.51
CA ALA A 65 10.79 20.59 9.84
C ALA A 65 11.72 19.46 10.33
N ALA A 66 11.72 18.29 9.69
CA ALA A 66 12.49 17.13 10.12
C ALA A 66 13.95 17.19 9.63
N PRO A 67 14.91 16.66 10.42
CA PRO A 67 16.27 16.43 9.93
C PRO A 67 16.31 15.54 8.68
N SER A 68 17.31 15.76 7.82
CA SER A 68 17.45 15.00 6.56
C SER A 68 17.58 13.48 6.77
N GLU A 69 18.21 13.05 7.86
CA GLU A 69 18.38 11.64 8.22
C GLU A 69 17.04 10.97 8.55
N GLU A 70 16.12 11.70 9.17
CA GLU A 70 14.79 11.18 9.49
C GLU A 70 13.91 11.07 8.25
N SER A 71 14.00 12.05 7.35
CA SER A 71 13.20 12.11 6.11
C SER A 71 13.73 11.20 5.00
N ALA A 72 15.01 10.83 5.01
CA ALA A 72 15.64 9.96 4.00
C ALA A 72 14.91 8.61 3.79
N ARG A 73 14.27 8.08 4.85
CA ARG A 73 13.50 6.82 4.78
C ARG A 73 12.34 6.88 3.78
N TYR A 74 11.79 8.06 3.52
CA TYR A 74 10.66 8.25 2.62
C TYR A 74 11.10 8.34 1.15
N ALA A 75 12.32 8.78 0.89
CA ALA A 75 12.89 8.91 -0.46
C ALA A 75 13.28 7.56 -1.08
N THR A 76 13.56 6.55 -0.25
CA THR A 76 14.03 5.25 -0.73
C THR A 76 12.85 4.35 -1.08
N MET A 77 12.70 4.00 -2.36
CA MET A 77 11.78 2.92 -2.75
C MET A 77 12.22 1.63 -2.07
N SER A 78 11.39 1.12 -1.16
CA SER A 78 11.58 -0.22 -0.62
C SER A 78 11.60 -1.19 -1.79
N ARG A 79 12.76 -1.79 -2.06
CA ARG A 79 12.85 -2.94 -2.94
C ARG A 79 12.53 -4.13 -2.04
N PRO A 80 11.40 -4.84 -2.24
CA PRO A 80 11.17 -6.06 -1.50
C PRO A 80 12.32 -7.02 -1.80
N GLU A 81 13.18 -7.23 -0.80
CA GLU A 81 14.21 -8.26 -0.88
C GLU A 81 13.48 -9.60 -0.72
N MET A 82 13.44 -10.38 -1.80
CA MET A 82 12.87 -11.71 -1.76
C MET A 82 13.84 -12.64 -1.03
N VAL A 83 13.72 -12.72 0.29
CA VAL A 83 14.49 -13.68 1.09
C VAL A 83 13.82 -15.04 0.98
N VAL A 84 14.43 -15.96 0.23
CA VAL A 84 13.96 -17.34 0.13
C VAL A 84 14.22 -18.03 1.46
N THR A 85 13.16 -18.25 2.23
CA THR A 85 13.24 -19.00 3.50
C THR A 85 13.42 -20.49 3.24
N GLU A 86 13.99 -21.23 4.19
CA GLU A 86 14.16 -22.68 4.09
C GLU A 86 12.82 -23.41 3.89
N LYS A 87 11.74 -22.90 4.51
CA LYS A 87 10.38 -23.39 4.29
C LYS A 87 9.96 -23.22 2.82
N TRP A 88 10.22 -22.06 2.23
CA TRP A 88 9.92 -21.81 0.82
C TRP A 88 10.75 -22.70 -0.09
N SER A 89 12.04 -22.91 0.22
CA SER A 89 12.89 -23.85 -0.53
C SER A 89 12.29 -25.25 -0.54
N ARG A 90 11.90 -25.79 0.62
CA ARG A 90 11.28 -27.12 0.71
C ARG A 90 9.97 -27.21 -0.07
N GLN A 91 9.13 -26.18 0.00
CA GLN A 91 7.86 -26.14 -0.74
C GLN A 91 8.08 -26.08 -2.26
N LEU A 92 9.10 -25.35 -2.72
CA LEU A 92 9.48 -25.28 -4.13
C LEU A 92 10.05 -26.62 -4.62
N GLU A 93 10.85 -27.30 -3.80
CA GLU A 93 11.36 -28.64 -4.09
C GLU A 93 10.24 -29.68 -4.14
N GLU A 94 9.28 -29.64 -3.22
CA GLU A 94 8.11 -30.52 -3.23
C GLU A 94 7.23 -30.27 -4.47
N PHE A 95 6.99 -29.01 -4.79
CA PHE A 95 6.26 -28.61 -6.00
C PHE A 95 6.96 -29.09 -7.28
N ALA A 96 8.29 -28.96 -7.35
CA ALA A 96 9.08 -29.43 -8.48
C ALA A 96 9.02 -30.96 -8.66
N LYS A 97 8.83 -31.73 -7.59
CA LYS A 97 8.70 -33.20 -7.63
C LYS A 97 7.36 -33.65 -8.20
N THR A 98 6.29 -32.92 -7.93
CA THR A 98 4.94 -33.29 -8.40
C THR A 98 4.66 -32.79 -9.81
N GLY A 99 5.34 -31.71 -10.25
CA GLY A 99 5.04 -31.05 -11.52
C GLY A 99 3.66 -30.38 -11.50
N ALA A 100 3.47 -29.36 -12.34
CA ALA A 100 2.14 -28.81 -12.58
C ALA A 100 1.41 -29.77 -13.54
N GLU A 101 0.66 -30.74 -13.01
CA GLU A 101 -0.39 -31.37 -13.82
C GLU A 101 -1.43 -30.29 -14.15
N VAL A 102 -1.48 -29.92 -15.44
CA VAL A 102 -2.49 -29.03 -16.03
C VAL A 102 -3.79 -29.81 -16.24
#